data_AF-A0A1H3EJP6-F1
#
_entry.id   AF-A0A1H3EJP6-F1
#
_cell.length_a   1.000
_cell.length_b   1.000
_cell.length_c   1.000
_cell.angle_alpha   90.00
_cell.angle_beta   90.00
_cell.angle_gamma   90.00
#
_symmetry.space_group_name_H-M   'P 1'
#
loop_
_entity.id
_entity.type
_entity.pdbx_description
1 polymer ?
#
loop_
_entity_poly.entity_id
_entity_poly.type
_entity_poly.pdbx_seq_one_letter_code
_entity_poly.pdbx_strand_id
1 'polypeptide(L)'
;MKIHFPVYEQTIQIEMNSTVADACRQSGHPLNQSCSGRGCCKKCTIRIREKGLLMDVLACQYPLSDEMEIFISPKGSAVSIRPFTIPAVIPAPRICNYPVLTDALRDIPADCLSKTLNHLLPRNVMPLSPTVLTKAAALMTIEGDSILNVIMAGDMVIDLTSSPEPLEIFGIALAQQGSSIQGILFNLSEGIFIDSTTLSGHFESHLEKNPAKLIHQLCTRNNILESQIYNLLCSSTGFLKSEHFLSLPININPQADIGFLPSIGKGGDSTLIASLSCIPDDSGLRLLLRHHRNSFDLALGENSSYLIQPGFCSRTSIDSLLPQCLQLFKKTNTCPEDLKSIILTGVSEISETDEVYRAVGGALRKLPAFSEMCFELAMDLEIIGLQRALLSLETLFRCADIAENSRIL
;
A
#
# COMPACT_ATOMS: atom_id res chain seq x y z
N MET A 1 18.37 -0.57 31.56
CA MET A 1 19.01 -1.87 31.27
C MET A 1 20.21 -1.63 30.38
N LYS A 2 21.28 -2.39 30.60
CA LYS A 2 22.54 -2.30 29.87
C LYS A 2 22.57 -3.36 28.78
N ILE A 3 22.64 -2.93 27.52
CA ILE A 3 22.60 -3.82 26.35
C ILE A 3 23.91 -3.71 25.60
N HIS A 4 24.47 -4.87 25.24
CA HIS A 4 25.77 -4.99 24.59
C HIS A 4 25.59 -5.35 23.11
N PHE A 5 26.35 -4.68 22.24
CA PHE A 5 26.44 -4.97 20.81
C PHE A 5 27.88 -5.43 20.52
N PRO A 6 28.20 -6.74 20.65
CA PRO A 6 29.57 -7.21 20.62
C PRO A 6 30.29 -6.93 19.31
N VAL A 7 29.56 -6.95 18.19
CA VAL A 7 30.09 -6.68 16.85
C VAL A 7 30.57 -5.24 16.69
N TYR A 8 29.99 -4.30 17.43
CA TYR A 8 30.30 -2.87 17.35
C TYR A 8 31.06 -2.36 18.57
N GLU A 9 31.43 -3.25 19.50
CA GLU A 9 32.05 -2.90 20.78
C GLU A 9 31.29 -1.80 21.54
N GLN A 10 29.97 -1.73 21.33
CA GLN A 10 29.11 -0.68 21.84
C GLN A 10 28.23 -1.20 22.97
N THR A 11 28.00 -0.34 23.96
CA THR A 11 27.03 -0.59 25.03
C THR A 11 26.08 0.59 25.13
N ILE A 12 24.78 0.32 25.21
CA ILE A 12 23.77 1.36 25.39
C ILE A 12 23.02 1.16 26.70
N GLN A 13 22.49 2.26 27.24
CA GLN A 13 21.49 2.23 28.31
C GLN A 13 20.12 2.54 27.71
N ILE A 14 19.15 1.67 27.99
CA ILE A 14 17.78 1.77 27.50
C ILE A 14 16.78 1.56 28.64
N GLU A 15 15.58 2.12 28.49
CA GLU A 15 14.51 2.06 29.46
C GLU A 15 13.99 0.63 29.67
N MET A 16 13.39 0.38 30.84
CA MET A 16 12.65 -0.86 31.10
C MET A 16 11.41 -0.91 30.21
N ASN A 17 11.04 -2.12 29.75
CA ASN A 17 9.92 -2.39 28.82
C ASN A 17 10.16 -2.08 27.32
N SER A 18 11.39 -1.79 26.90
CA SER A 18 11.74 -1.69 25.48
C SER A 18 11.99 -3.06 24.83
N THR A 19 11.87 -3.12 23.50
CA THR A 19 12.14 -4.33 22.70
C THR A 19 13.56 -4.37 22.15
N VAL A 20 14.01 -5.54 21.70
CA VAL A 20 15.30 -5.70 20.99
C VAL A 20 15.39 -4.73 19.81
N ALA A 21 14.31 -4.50 19.07
CA ALA A 21 14.30 -3.56 17.96
C ALA A 21 14.48 -2.10 18.40
N ASP A 22 14.01 -1.72 19.59
CA ASP A 22 14.21 -0.38 20.14
C ASP A 22 15.67 -0.17 20.54
N ALA A 23 16.31 -1.17 21.15
CA ALA A 23 17.75 -1.14 21.41
C ALA A 23 18.56 -0.96 20.12
N CYS A 24 18.23 -1.71 19.07
CA CYS A 24 18.87 -1.57 17.76
C CYS A 24 18.65 -0.18 17.15
N ARG A 25 17.46 0.42 17.30
CA ARG A 25 17.17 1.78 16.85
C ARG A 25 18.01 2.81 17.60
N GLN A 26 18.10 2.69 18.93
CA GLN A 26 18.84 3.61 19.79
C GLN A 26 20.36 3.49 19.59
N SER A 27 20.87 2.29 19.25
CA SER A 27 22.28 2.08 18.91
C SER A 27 22.64 2.57 17.50
N GLY A 28 21.70 3.10 16.72
CA GLY A 28 21.95 3.57 15.35
C GLY A 28 21.95 2.47 14.28
N HIS A 29 21.41 1.29 14.62
CA HIS A 29 21.32 0.11 13.73
C HIS A 29 19.86 -0.38 13.62
N PRO A 30 18.92 0.48 13.18
CA PRO A 30 17.50 0.13 13.16
C PRO A 30 17.24 -1.10 12.28
N LEU A 31 16.42 -2.02 12.80
CA LEU A 31 16.02 -3.22 12.08
C LEU A 31 14.81 -2.94 11.18
N ASN A 32 14.67 -3.72 10.10
CA ASN A 32 13.52 -3.62 9.21
C ASN A 32 12.24 -4.12 9.91
N GLN A 33 11.34 -3.18 10.23
CA GLN A 33 10.05 -3.44 10.85
C GLN A 33 8.88 -3.24 9.87
N SER A 34 8.95 -3.81 8.66
CA SER A 34 7.90 -3.61 7.63
C SER A 34 6.47 -3.98 8.08
N CYS A 35 6.31 -4.83 9.10
CA CYS A 35 5.01 -5.17 9.66
C CYS A 35 4.52 -4.21 10.76
N SER A 36 5.18 -3.06 10.96
CA SER A 36 4.92 -2.12 12.05
C SER A 36 4.96 -2.79 13.43
N GLY A 37 5.89 -3.74 13.59
CA GLY A 37 6.11 -4.44 14.85
C GLY A 37 5.22 -5.65 15.10
N ARG A 38 4.22 -5.96 14.26
CA ARG A 38 3.27 -7.09 14.46
C ARG A 38 3.87 -8.50 14.44
N GLY A 39 5.14 -8.67 14.05
CA GLY A 39 5.83 -9.97 14.01
C GLY A 39 5.51 -10.86 12.80
N CYS A 40 4.46 -10.55 12.02
CA CYS A 40 4.01 -11.40 10.91
C CYS A 40 5.02 -11.53 9.76
N CYS A 41 5.87 -10.51 9.54
CA CYS A 41 6.79 -10.54 8.40
C CYS A 41 8.06 -11.36 8.66
N LYS A 42 8.41 -11.66 9.92
CA LYS A 42 9.65 -12.35 10.34
C LYS A 42 10.97 -11.72 9.86
N LYS A 43 10.93 -10.54 9.23
CA LYS A 43 12.10 -9.83 8.68
C LYS A 43 13.02 -9.24 9.75
N CYS A 44 12.56 -9.10 10.99
CA CYS A 44 13.34 -8.62 12.12
C CYS A 44 13.95 -9.76 12.96
N THR A 45 14.13 -10.94 12.37
CA THR A 45 14.77 -12.06 13.05
C THR A 45 16.23 -11.71 13.32
N ILE A 46 16.63 -11.71 14.57
CA ILE A 46 17.98 -11.39 15.02
C ILE A 46 18.46 -12.39 16.04
N ARG A 47 19.77 -12.62 16.06
CA ARG A 47 20.42 -13.48 17.04
C ARG A 47 20.78 -12.69 18.28
N ILE A 48 20.36 -13.18 19.43
CA ILE A 48 20.70 -12.61 20.75
C ILE A 48 21.39 -13.65 21.61
N ARG A 49 22.15 -13.19 22.61
CA ARG A 49 22.59 -14.00 23.74
C ARG A 49 22.00 -13.44 25.02
N GLU A 50 21.25 -14.28 25.72
CA GLU A 50 20.66 -13.96 27.00
C GLU A 50 20.98 -15.09 27.99
N LYS A 51 21.52 -14.75 29.17
CA LYS A 51 21.87 -15.72 30.23
C LYS A 51 22.74 -16.88 29.71
N GLY A 52 23.63 -16.59 28.75
CA GLY A 52 24.50 -17.58 28.11
C GLY A 52 23.87 -18.41 26.99
N LEU A 53 22.57 -18.26 26.71
CA LEU A 53 21.87 -18.97 25.63
C LEU A 53 21.82 -18.13 24.36
N LEU A 54 22.25 -18.72 23.24
CA LEU A 54 22.17 -18.11 21.92
C LEU A 54 20.85 -18.50 21.26
N MET A 55 20.04 -17.53 20.83
CA MET A 55 18.76 -17.81 20.18
C MET A 55 18.39 -16.76 19.14
N ASP A 56 17.57 -17.18 18.17
CA ASP A 56 17.01 -16.30 17.13
C ASP A 56 15.61 -15.84 17.56
N VAL A 57 15.40 -14.52 17.59
CA VAL A 57 14.18 -13.90 18.09
C VAL A 57 13.63 -12.87 17.11
N LEU A 58 12.33 -12.61 17.17
CA LEU A 58 11.73 -11.50 16.45
C LEU A 58 11.95 -10.21 17.23
N ALA A 59 12.87 -9.36 16.76
CA ALA A 59 13.31 -8.20 17.50
C ALA A 59 12.19 -7.23 17.89
N CYS A 60 11.13 -7.12 17.07
CA CYS A 60 10.02 -6.21 17.32
C CYS A 60 9.02 -6.71 18.37
N GLN A 61 9.12 -7.96 18.79
CA GLN A 61 8.23 -8.57 19.78
C GLN A 61 9.00 -9.06 21.01
N TYR A 62 10.32 -9.20 20.91
CA TYR A 62 11.13 -9.73 21.99
C TYR A 62 11.51 -8.62 22.99
N PRO A 63 11.11 -8.74 24.27
CA PRO A 63 11.47 -7.77 25.29
C PRO A 63 12.95 -7.84 25.63
N LEU A 64 13.53 -6.71 26.00
CA LEU A 64 14.90 -6.67 26.48
C LEU A 64 15.03 -7.19 27.91
N SER A 65 16.19 -7.76 28.20
CA SER A 65 16.64 -8.07 29.55
C SER A 65 18.02 -7.48 29.79
N ASP A 66 18.38 -7.33 31.07
CA ASP A 66 19.63 -6.72 31.46
C ASP A 66 20.83 -7.59 31.06
N GLU A 67 21.91 -6.95 30.62
CA GLU A 67 23.14 -7.59 30.12
C GLU A 67 22.97 -8.47 28.86
N MET A 68 21.86 -8.30 28.12
CA MET A 68 21.66 -8.99 26.85
C MET A 68 22.70 -8.56 25.80
N GLU A 69 23.21 -9.51 25.02
CA GLU A 69 24.07 -9.24 23.86
C GLU A 69 23.27 -9.41 22.56
N ILE A 70 23.34 -8.41 21.69
CA ILE A 70 22.65 -8.40 20.39
C ILE A 70 23.66 -8.51 19.25
N PHE A 71 23.51 -9.52 18.39
CA PHE A 71 24.41 -9.79 17.27
C PHE A 71 23.82 -9.29 15.96
N ILE A 72 24.28 -8.12 15.52
CA ILE A 72 23.96 -7.55 14.19
C ILE A 72 25.19 -7.69 13.30
N SER A 73 25.03 -8.20 12.07
CA SER A 73 26.16 -8.37 11.16
C SER A 73 26.69 -7.01 10.66
N PRO A 74 28.03 -6.80 10.60
CA PRO A 74 28.63 -5.52 10.23
C PRO A 74 28.53 -5.19 8.72
N LYS A 75 27.89 -6.06 7.92
CA LYS A 75 27.45 -5.71 6.55
C LYS A 75 26.38 -4.60 6.53
N GLY A 76 26.16 -3.86 7.63
CA GLY A 76 25.14 -2.83 7.83
C GLY A 76 25.66 -1.43 8.21
N SER A 77 26.95 -1.12 8.05
CA SER A 77 27.50 0.25 8.15
C SER A 77 27.89 0.74 6.75
N ALA A 78 27.57 1.93 6.22
CA ALA A 78 27.24 3.21 6.83
C ALA A 78 26.40 4.10 5.87
N VAL A 79 25.08 3.92 5.87
CA VAL A 79 24.12 4.96 5.46
C VAL A 79 23.01 4.92 6.50
N SER A 80 22.81 6.01 7.24
CA SER A 80 21.66 6.13 8.15
C SER A 80 20.41 6.34 7.30
N ILE A 81 19.86 5.23 6.81
CA ILE A 81 18.57 5.18 6.13
C ILE A 81 17.52 5.06 7.23
N ARG A 82 16.63 6.06 7.34
CA ARG A 82 15.51 6.00 8.27
C ARG A 82 14.33 5.33 7.60
N PRO A 83 13.55 4.49 8.30
CA PRO A 83 12.28 4.02 7.76
C PRO A 83 11.36 5.22 7.55
N PHE A 84 10.78 5.35 6.36
CA PHE A 84 9.74 6.33 6.09
C PHE A 84 8.50 5.95 6.89
N THR A 85 8.04 6.83 7.78
CA THR A 85 6.85 6.57 8.58
C THR A 85 5.63 7.02 7.81
N ILE A 86 4.88 6.04 7.32
CA ILE A 86 3.59 6.28 6.69
C ILE A 86 2.55 6.31 7.80
N PRO A 87 1.71 7.36 7.91
CA PRO A 87 0.65 7.39 8.91
C PRO A 87 -0.22 6.13 8.83
N ALA A 88 -0.66 5.60 9.98
CA ALA A 88 -1.59 4.47 9.95
C ALA A 88 -2.85 4.86 9.17
N VAL A 89 -3.27 4.00 8.25
CA VAL A 89 -4.56 4.16 7.58
C VAL A 89 -5.62 3.82 8.61
N ILE A 90 -6.42 4.80 9.01
CA ILE A 90 -7.67 4.50 9.71
C ILE A 90 -8.57 3.88 8.65
N PRO A 91 -8.97 2.60 8.78
CA PRO A 91 -9.82 1.96 7.80
C PRO A 91 -11.13 2.76 7.71
N ALA A 92 -11.30 3.46 6.60
CA ALA A 92 -12.54 4.13 6.25
C ALA A 92 -13.00 3.61 4.87
N PRO A 93 -13.19 2.28 4.75
CA PRO A 93 -13.38 1.64 3.45
C PRO A 93 -14.55 2.29 2.70
N ARG A 94 -14.32 2.55 1.41
CA ARG A 94 -15.35 3.06 0.49
C ARG A 94 -16.56 2.15 0.45
N ILE A 95 -16.32 0.85 0.58
CA ILE A 95 -17.35 -0.19 0.60
C ILE A 95 -17.34 -0.89 1.95
N CYS A 96 -18.49 -0.90 2.61
CA CYS A 96 -18.69 -1.55 3.90
C CYS A 96 -19.78 -2.62 3.79
N ASN A 97 -19.66 -3.67 4.60
CA ASN A 97 -20.78 -4.54 4.93
C ASN A 97 -21.33 -4.17 6.31
N TYR A 98 -22.63 -3.90 6.39
CA TYR A 98 -23.35 -3.82 7.65
C TYR A 98 -24.25 -5.03 7.82
N PRO A 99 -23.85 -6.01 8.67
CA PRO A 99 -24.71 -7.15 8.99
C PRO A 99 -25.88 -6.68 9.87
N VAL A 100 -27.09 -7.00 9.44
CA VAL A 100 -28.35 -6.69 10.13
C VAL A 100 -29.11 -7.99 10.31
N LEU A 101 -29.65 -8.24 11.50
CA LEU A 101 -30.53 -9.39 11.73
C LEU A 101 -31.80 -9.23 10.89
N THR A 102 -32.20 -10.26 10.13
CA THR A 102 -33.40 -10.19 9.28
C THR A 102 -34.67 -9.88 10.07
N ASP A 103 -34.74 -10.30 11.34
CA ASP A 103 -35.84 -9.98 12.25
C ASP A 103 -36.07 -8.48 12.45
N ALA A 104 -35.01 -7.67 12.40
CA ALA A 104 -35.12 -6.21 12.49
C ALA A 104 -35.81 -5.59 11.26
N LEU A 105 -35.98 -6.37 10.19
CA LEU A 105 -36.54 -5.95 8.91
C LEU A 105 -37.85 -6.67 8.55
N ARG A 106 -38.35 -7.52 9.46
CA ARG A 106 -39.59 -8.29 9.26
C ARG A 106 -40.80 -7.35 9.20
N ASP A 107 -41.73 -7.65 8.29
CA ASP A 107 -42.99 -6.92 8.09
C ASP A 107 -42.84 -5.44 7.69
N ILE A 108 -41.64 -5.03 7.25
CA ILE A 108 -41.39 -3.67 6.80
C ILE A 108 -41.85 -3.51 5.35
N PRO A 109 -42.77 -2.58 5.06
CA PRO A 109 -43.11 -2.24 3.68
C PRO A 109 -41.88 -1.81 2.88
N ALA A 110 -41.77 -2.23 1.63
CA ALA A 110 -40.59 -1.96 0.80
C ALA A 110 -40.29 -0.44 0.66
N ASP A 111 -41.31 0.41 0.67
CA ASP A 111 -41.21 1.88 0.65
C ASP A 111 -40.69 2.48 1.97
N CYS A 112 -40.71 1.72 3.07
CA CYS A 112 -40.16 2.08 4.36
C CYS A 112 -38.74 1.52 4.60
N LEU A 113 -38.22 0.68 3.71
CA LEU A 113 -36.93 0.02 3.92
C LEU A 113 -35.78 1.02 4.11
N SER A 114 -35.67 2.03 3.24
CA SER A 114 -34.62 3.06 3.36
C SER A 114 -34.65 3.78 4.71
N LYS A 115 -35.86 4.11 5.20
CA LYS A 115 -36.05 4.76 6.51
C LYS A 115 -35.63 3.84 7.65
N THR A 116 -35.94 2.56 7.55
CA THR A 116 -35.54 1.60 8.58
C THR A 116 -34.03 1.40 8.59
N LEU A 117 -33.41 1.26 7.41
CA LEU A 117 -31.95 1.18 7.31
C LEU A 117 -31.27 2.42 7.91
N ASN A 118 -31.84 3.62 7.73
CA ASN A 118 -31.36 4.85 8.41
C ASN A 118 -31.39 4.78 9.94
N HIS A 119 -32.26 3.96 10.53
CA HIS A 119 -32.31 3.75 11.98
C HIS A 119 -31.36 2.66 12.47
N LEU A 120 -31.05 1.68 11.62
CA LEU A 120 -30.23 0.52 11.97
C LEU A 120 -28.75 0.74 11.66
N LEU A 121 -28.44 1.53 10.63
CA LEU A 121 -27.09 1.74 10.14
C LEU A 121 -26.48 3.02 10.72
N PRO A 122 -25.15 3.07 10.94
CA PRO A 122 -24.48 4.26 11.46
C PRO A 122 -24.35 5.39 10.40
N ARG A 123 -25.04 5.28 9.27
CA ARG A 123 -24.94 6.20 8.14
C ARG A 123 -26.31 6.48 7.54
N ASN A 124 -26.46 7.68 7.00
CA ASN A 124 -27.60 8.00 6.16
C ASN A 124 -27.51 7.24 4.84
N VAL A 125 -28.55 6.51 4.53
CA VAL A 125 -28.79 5.72 3.33
C VAL A 125 -29.54 6.59 2.34
N MET A 126 -28.95 6.77 1.15
CA MET A 126 -29.62 7.34 0.00
C MET A 126 -30.81 6.47 -0.45
N PRO A 127 -31.79 7.03 -1.19
CA PRO A 127 -32.87 6.25 -1.76
C PRO A 127 -32.35 5.02 -2.55
N LEU A 128 -32.92 3.84 -2.25
CA LEU A 128 -32.48 2.58 -2.83
C LEU A 128 -32.77 2.51 -4.34
N SER A 129 -31.85 1.90 -5.09
CA SER A 129 -32.05 1.65 -6.52
C SER A 129 -33.13 0.58 -6.77
N PRO A 130 -33.78 0.57 -7.95
CA PRO A 130 -34.75 -0.47 -8.30
C PRO A 130 -34.19 -1.90 -8.20
N THR A 131 -32.92 -2.08 -8.55
CA THR A 131 -32.22 -3.38 -8.45
C THR A 131 -32.12 -3.84 -7.00
N VAL A 132 -31.75 -2.94 -6.10
CA VAL A 132 -31.64 -3.23 -4.66
C VAL A 132 -33.00 -3.48 -4.05
N LEU A 133 -34.04 -2.71 -4.42
CA LEU A 133 -35.41 -2.94 -3.96
C LEU A 133 -35.95 -4.31 -4.40
N THR A 134 -35.63 -4.72 -5.64
CA THR A 134 -36.03 -6.05 -6.16
C THR A 134 -35.36 -7.17 -5.37
N LYS A 135 -34.06 -7.04 -5.06
CA LYS A 135 -33.33 -7.98 -4.20
C LYS A 135 -33.89 -7.98 -2.78
N ALA A 136 -34.18 -6.81 -2.20
CA ALA A 136 -34.74 -6.69 -0.87
C ALA A 136 -36.08 -7.45 -0.75
N ALA A 137 -36.99 -7.25 -1.72
CA ALA A 137 -38.27 -7.94 -1.74
C ALA A 137 -38.10 -9.47 -1.80
N ALA A 138 -37.12 -9.97 -2.55
CA ALA A 138 -36.82 -11.40 -2.60
C ALA A 138 -36.25 -11.91 -1.26
N LEU A 139 -35.31 -11.17 -0.65
CA LEU A 139 -34.66 -11.57 0.59
C LEU A 139 -35.61 -11.52 1.81
N MET A 140 -36.59 -10.61 1.81
CA MET A 140 -37.62 -10.52 2.85
C MET A 140 -38.56 -11.73 2.91
N THR A 141 -38.59 -12.56 1.85
CA THR A 141 -39.39 -13.80 1.84
C THR A 141 -38.65 -15.01 2.40
N ILE A 142 -37.35 -14.87 2.70
CA ILE A 142 -36.54 -15.95 3.24
C ILE A 142 -36.89 -16.12 4.72
N GLU A 143 -37.41 -17.29 5.09
CA GLU A 143 -37.67 -17.65 6.48
C GLU A 143 -36.37 -18.13 7.17
N GLY A 144 -36.12 -17.65 8.39
CA GLY A 144 -35.03 -18.12 9.26
C GLY A 144 -34.18 -17.01 9.89
N ASP A 145 -33.33 -17.40 10.85
CA ASP A 145 -32.40 -16.52 11.57
C ASP A 145 -31.16 -16.19 10.71
N SER A 146 -31.38 -15.59 9.53
CA SER A 146 -30.29 -15.16 8.67
C SER A 146 -29.84 -13.73 8.96
N ILE A 147 -28.61 -13.43 8.55
CA ILE A 147 -28.07 -12.08 8.56
C ILE A 147 -28.27 -11.50 7.17
N LEU A 148 -28.94 -10.34 7.11
CA LEU A 148 -28.95 -9.49 5.94
C LEU A 148 -27.69 -8.63 5.93
N ASN A 149 -26.82 -8.86 4.94
CA ASN A 149 -25.66 -8.04 4.69
C ASN A 149 -26.06 -6.85 3.82
N VAL A 150 -25.98 -5.66 4.39
CA VAL A 150 -26.22 -4.41 3.67
C VAL A 150 -24.89 -3.88 3.18
N ILE A 151 -24.61 -4.06 1.88
CA ILE A 151 -23.37 -3.63 1.28
C ILE A 151 -23.52 -2.20 0.78
N MET A 152 -22.73 -1.28 1.34
CA MET A 152 -22.81 0.14 1.06
C MET A 152 -21.54 0.64 0.40
N ALA A 153 -21.67 1.48 -0.63
CA ALA A 153 -20.60 2.34 -1.16
C ALA A 153 -20.89 3.79 -0.77
N GLY A 154 -20.14 4.32 0.19
CA GLY A 154 -20.44 5.64 0.77
C GLY A 154 -21.74 5.65 1.56
N ASP A 155 -22.77 6.33 1.02
CA ASP A 155 -24.14 6.45 1.51
C ASP A 155 -25.15 5.66 0.64
N MET A 156 -24.70 5.04 -0.45
CA MET A 156 -25.54 4.24 -1.33
C MET A 156 -25.47 2.76 -0.95
N VAL A 157 -26.62 2.08 -0.86
CA VAL A 157 -26.66 0.61 -0.81
C VAL A 157 -26.47 0.09 -2.24
N ILE A 158 -25.43 -0.71 -2.44
CA ILE A 158 -25.09 -1.29 -3.75
C ILE A 158 -25.52 -2.75 -3.86
N ASP A 159 -25.59 -3.47 -2.74
CA ASP A 159 -26.05 -4.86 -2.73
C ASP A 159 -26.70 -5.25 -1.39
N LEU A 160 -27.54 -6.28 -1.46
CA LEU A 160 -28.14 -6.96 -0.32
C LEU A 160 -27.96 -8.46 -0.52
N THR A 161 -27.43 -9.14 0.50
CA THR A 161 -27.27 -10.59 0.48
C THR A 161 -27.66 -11.19 1.83
N SER A 162 -28.15 -12.44 1.83
CA SER A 162 -28.46 -13.16 3.06
C SER A 162 -27.46 -14.29 3.27
N SER A 163 -26.96 -14.42 4.49
CA SER A 163 -26.04 -15.49 4.89
C SER A 163 -26.24 -15.85 6.38
N PRO A 164 -25.80 -17.04 6.82
CA PRO A 164 -25.87 -17.41 8.24
C PRO A 164 -24.89 -16.61 9.12
N GLU A 165 -23.81 -16.10 8.53
CA GLU A 165 -22.76 -15.33 9.22
C GLU A 165 -22.49 -14.03 8.46
N PRO A 166 -21.93 -12.98 9.11
CA PRO A 166 -21.57 -11.76 8.43
C PRO A 166 -20.66 -12.02 7.22
N LEU A 167 -21.05 -11.50 6.06
CA LEU A 167 -20.31 -11.70 4.82
C LEU A 167 -18.98 -10.93 4.86
N GLU A 168 -17.88 -11.65 4.65
CA GLU A 168 -16.60 -11.00 4.35
C GLU A 168 -16.59 -10.45 2.92
N ILE A 169 -16.15 -9.21 2.79
CA ILE A 169 -16.05 -8.50 1.52
C ILE A 169 -14.60 -8.12 1.23
N PHE A 170 -14.22 -8.25 -0.04
CA PHE A 170 -12.84 -8.12 -0.47
C PHE A 170 -12.71 -7.12 -1.61
N GLY A 171 -11.50 -6.59 -1.75
CA GLY A 171 -11.15 -5.72 -2.86
C GLY A 171 -9.82 -6.14 -3.47
N ILE A 172 -9.66 -5.87 -4.76
CA ILE A 172 -8.44 -6.17 -5.49
C ILE A 172 -7.90 -4.87 -6.09
N ALA A 173 -6.60 -4.64 -5.95
CA ALA A 173 -5.88 -3.64 -6.74
C ALA A 173 -5.09 -4.34 -7.84
N LEU A 174 -5.25 -3.91 -9.09
CA LEU A 174 -4.47 -4.35 -10.23
C LEU A 174 -3.47 -3.25 -10.60
N ALA A 175 -2.19 -3.59 -10.53
CA ALA A 175 -1.07 -2.70 -10.82
C ALA A 175 -0.26 -3.26 -11.98
N GLN A 176 -0.09 -2.49 -13.06
CA GLN A 176 0.81 -2.86 -14.13
C GLN A 176 2.24 -2.44 -13.79
N GLN A 177 3.19 -3.36 -13.94
CA GLN A 177 4.61 -3.11 -13.76
C GLN A 177 5.35 -3.54 -15.02
N GLY A 178 5.60 -2.60 -15.93
CA GLY A 178 6.17 -2.90 -17.24
C GLY A 178 5.28 -3.85 -18.04
N SER A 179 5.76 -5.08 -18.24
CA SER A 179 5.06 -6.14 -18.99
C SER A 179 4.31 -7.15 -18.11
N SER A 180 4.23 -6.92 -16.80
CA SER A 180 3.50 -7.77 -15.85
C SER A 180 2.34 -7.02 -15.23
N ILE A 181 1.34 -7.76 -14.79
CA ILE A 181 0.27 -7.23 -13.93
C ILE A 181 0.42 -7.92 -12.58
N GLN A 182 0.51 -7.12 -11.53
CA GLN A 182 0.38 -7.56 -10.16
C GLN A 182 -1.08 -7.35 -9.73
N GLY A 183 -1.68 -8.35 -9.10
CA GLY A 183 -2.92 -8.15 -8.36
C GLY A 183 -2.69 -8.36 -6.88
N ILE A 184 -3.36 -7.52 -6.11
CA ILE A 184 -3.19 -7.41 -4.67
C ILE A 184 -4.57 -7.51 -4.04
N LEU A 185 -4.74 -8.46 -3.13
CA LEU A 185 -6.00 -8.78 -2.48
C LEU A 185 -6.05 -8.19 -1.06
N PHE A 186 -7.16 -7.54 -0.73
CA PHE A 186 -7.39 -6.89 0.56
C PHE A 186 -8.73 -7.32 1.17
N ASN A 187 -8.75 -7.47 2.50
CA ASN A 187 -9.99 -7.48 3.27
C ASN A 187 -10.48 -6.03 3.41
N LEU A 188 -11.70 -5.73 2.94
CA LEU A 188 -12.21 -4.35 2.97
C LEU A 188 -12.69 -3.93 4.37
N SER A 189 -13.20 -4.86 5.17
CA SER A 189 -13.67 -4.59 6.53
C SER A 189 -12.54 -4.16 7.45
N GLU A 190 -11.42 -4.87 7.39
CA GLU A 190 -10.24 -4.59 8.22
C GLU A 190 -9.24 -3.65 7.54
N GLY A 191 -9.37 -3.48 6.22
CA GLY A 191 -8.40 -2.77 5.40
C GLY A 191 -7.03 -3.45 5.44
N ILE A 192 -6.96 -4.78 5.47
CA ILE A 192 -5.71 -5.54 5.61
C ILE A 192 -5.31 -6.20 4.29
N PHE A 193 -4.02 -6.13 3.96
CA PHE A 193 -3.42 -6.91 2.88
C PHE A 193 -3.50 -8.41 3.20
N ILE A 194 -4.06 -9.18 2.29
CA ILE A 194 -4.14 -10.64 2.41
C ILE A 194 -3.00 -11.28 1.62
N ASP A 195 -2.92 -10.96 0.32
CA ASP A 195 -2.09 -11.71 -0.61
C ASP A 195 -1.82 -10.91 -1.90
N SER A 196 -0.80 -11.30 -2.66
CA SER A 196 -0.56 -10.77 -4.00
C SER A 196 -0.02 -11.83 -4.94
N THR A 197 -0.26 -11.64 -6.23
CA THR A 197 0.31 -12.48 -7.28
C THR A 197 0.68 -11.62 -8.47
N THR A 198 1.69 -12.05 -9.21
CA THR A 198 2.15 -11.36 -10.41
C THR A 198 2.03 -12.29 -11.58
N LEU A 199 1.46 -11.79 -12.66
CA LEU A 199 1.42 -12.50 -13.93
C LEU A 199 2.33 -11.77 -14.93
N SER A 200 3.40 -12.45 -15.31
CA SER A 200 4.36 -11.97 -16.31
C SER A 200 3.87 -12.30 -17.72
N GLY A 201 3.81 -11.29 -18.59
CA GLY A 201 3.58 -11.46 -20.03
C GLY A 201 4.71 -10.83 -20.83
N HIS A 202 5.11 -11.45 -21.93
CA HIS A 202 6.07 -10.85 -22.88
C HIS A 202 5.38 -10.12 -24.06
N PHE A 203 4.05 -10.22 -24.19
CA PHE A 203 3.30 -9.63 -25.30
C PHE A 203 1.97 -9.00 -24.82
N GLU A 204 1.67 -7.84 -25.40
CA GLU A 204 0.48 -7.02 -25.15
C GLU A 204 -0.83 -7.78 -25.30
N SER A 205 -0.93 -8.65 -26.31
CA SER A 205 -2.15 -9.45 -26.59
C SER A 205 -2.46 -10.51 -25.52
N HIS A 206 -1.48 -10.91 -24.72
CA HIS A 206 -1.72 -11.81 -23.59
C HIS A 206 -2.24 -11.04 -22.37
N LEU A 207 -1.84 -9.78 -22.20
CA LEU A 207 -2.23 -8.94 -21.05
C LEU A 207 -3.73 -8.63 -21.05
N GLU A 208 -4.41 -8.64 -22.19
CA GLU A 208 -5.86 -8.43 -22.27
C GLU A 208 -6.67 -9.56 -21.63
N LYS A 209 -6.24 -10.83 -21.71
CA LYS A 209 -6.97 -11.98 -21.11
C LYS A 209 -6.56 -12.32 -19.68
N ASN A 210 -5.61 -11.56 -19.15
CA ASN A 210 -4.88 -11.89 -17.93
C ASN A 210 -5.53 -11.44 -16.61
N PRO A 211 -6.28 -10.31 -16.52
CA PRO A 211 -6.86 -9.86 -15.26
C PRO A 211 -7.82 -10.86 -14.63
N ALA A 212 -8.72 -11.46 -15.42
CA ALA A 212 -9.67 -12.45 -14.94
C ALA A 212 -8.97 -13.69 -14.36
N LYS A 213 -7.94 -14.20 -15.06
CA LYS A 213 -7.12 -15.32 -14.57
C LYS A 213 -6.41 -14.98 -13.27
N LEU A 214 -5.89 -13.76 -13.17
CA LEU A 214 -5.17 -13.29 -11.99
C LEU A 214 -6.12 -13.20 -10.78
N ILE A 215 -7.29 -12.58 -10.96
CA ILE A 215 -8.35 -12.51 -9.95
C ILE A 215 -8.75 -13.92 -9.51
N HIS A 216 -9.00 -14.82 -10.46
CA HIS A 216 -9.35 -16.21 -10.16
C HIS A 216 -8.28 -16.94 -9.35
N GLN A 217 -7.00 -16.74 -9.67
CA GLN A 217 -5.88 -17.31 -8.93
C GLN A 217 -5.80 -16.78 -7.50
N LEU A 218 -5.98 -15.47 -7.30
CA LEU A 218 -6.01 -14.86 -5.96
C LEU A 218 -7.18 -15.40 -5.14
N CYS A 219 -8.38 -15.42 -5.71
CA CYS A 219 -9.58 -15.91 -5.05
C CYS A 219 -9.44 -17.40 -4.66
N THR A 220 -9.04 -18.26 -5.61
CA THR A 220 -8.88 -19.70 -5.38
C THR A 220 -7.83 -20.02 -4.32
N ARG A 221 -6.67 -19.33 -4.35
CA ARG A 221 -5.59 -19.56 -3.38
C ARG A 221 -5.99 -19.19 -1.95
N ASN A 222 -6.91 -18.24 -1.80
CA ASN A 222 -7.37 -17.73 -0.51
C ASN A 222 -8.75 -18.25 -0.12
N ASN A 223 -9.32 -19.22 -0.86
CA ASN A 223 -10.66 -19.76 -0.63
C ASN A 223 -11.76 -18.68 -0.55
N ILE A 224 -11.67 -17.69 -1.44
CA ILE A 224 -12.62 -16.58 -1.56
C ILE A 224 -13.44 -16.78 -2.83
N LEU A 225 -14.75 -16.59 -2.75
CA LEU A 225 -15.59 -16.58 -3.93
C LEU A 225 -15.41 -15.25 -4.68
N GLU A 226 -15.31 -15.30 -6.01
CA GLU A 226 -15.15 -14.07 -6.81
C GLU A 226 -16.35 -13.12 -6.66
N SER A 227 -17.53 -13.63 -6.31
CA SER A 227 -18.72 -12.85 -5.95
C SER A 227 -18.60 -12.07 -4.63
N GLN A 228 -17.55 -12.30 -3.83
CA GLN A 228 -17.21 -11.51 -2.64
C GLN A 228 -16.25 -10.35 -2.94
N ILE A 229 -15.78 -10.22 -4.19
CA ILE A 229 -14.99 -9.06 -4.62
C ILE A 229 -15.96 -7.91 -4.94
N TYR A 230 -16.01 -6.91 -4.06
CA TYR A 230 -16.87 -5.74 -4.20
C TYR A 230 -16.14 -4.47 -4.66
N ASN A 231 -14.80 -4.46 -4.62
CA ASN A 231 -14.03 -3.30 -5.05
C ASN A 231 -12.87 -3.75 -5.94
N LEU A 232 -12.70 -3.10 -7.09
CA LEU A 232 -11.60 -3.36 -8.01
C LEU A 232 -10.98 -2.04 -8.42
N LEU A 233 -9.73 -1.81 -8.00
CA LEU A 233 -8.98 -0.62 -8.37
C LEU A 233 -7.93 -0.97 -9.42
N CYS A 234 -7.98 -0.34 -10.57
CA CYS A 234 -7.04 -0.56 -11.67
C CYS A 234 -6.08 0.61 -11.81
N SER A 235 -4.78 0.34 -11.89
CA SER A 235 -3.79 1.33 -12.31
C SER A 235 -4.00 1.62 -13.80
N SER A 236 -4.33 2.87 -14.17
CA SER A 236 -4.39 3.24 -15.59
C SER A 236 -2.98 3.33 -16.17
N THR A 237 -2.55 2.32 -16.89
CA THR A 237 -1.40 2.38 -17.82
C THR A 237 -1.75 1.55 -19.05
N GLY A 238 -1.44 2.08 -20.25
CA GLY A 238 -1.44 1.37 -21.54
C GLY A 238 -2.67 0.51 -21.90
N PHE A 239 -2.79 -0.65 -21.26
CA PHE A 239 -3.72 -1.75 -21.54
C PHE A 239 -4.98 -1.74 -20.68
N LEU A 240 -4.92 -1.20 -19.46
CA LEU A 240 -6.08 -1.06 -18.58
C LEU A 240 -6.84 0.24 -18.87
N LYS A 241 -7.13 0.52 -20.15
CA LYS A 241 -8.06 1.59 -20.50
C LYS A 241 -9.46 1.16 -20.06
N SER A 242 -10.20 2.07 -19.44
CA SER A 242 -11.54 1.82 -18.91
C SER A 242 -12.47 1.14 -19.92
N GLU A 243 -12.44 1.58 -21.18
CA GLU A 243 -13.27 1.04 -22.26
C GLU A 243 -13.00 -0.44 -22.57
N HIS A 244 -11.74 -0.87 -22.58
CA HIS A 244 -11.38 -2.27 -22.81
C HIS A 244 -11.58 -3.12 -21.57
N PHE A 245 -11.29 -2.58 -20.39
CA PHE A 245 -11.37 -3.33 -19.14
C PHE A 245 -12.80 -3.79 -18.82
N LEU A 246 -13.78 -2.91 -19.03
CA LEU A 246 -15.21 -3.23 -18.82
C LEU A 246 -15.74 -4.30 -19.79
N SER A 247 -15.03 -4.56 -20.89
CA SER A 247 -15.36 -5.63 -21.84
C SER A 247 -14.76 -6.99 -21.47
N LEU A 248 -13.86 -7.02 -20.47
CA LEU A 248 -13.21 -8.26 -20.05
C LEU A 248 -14.19 -9.15 -19.26
N PRO A 249 -14.13 -10.48 -19.43
CA PRO A 249 -14.97 -11.42 -18.70
C PRO A 249 -14.48 -11.59 -17.26
N ILE A 250 -14.54 -10.53 -16.48
CA ILE A 250 -14.16 -10.53 -15.07
C ILE A 250 -15.38 -11.02 -14.27
N ASN A 251 -15.22 -12.16 -13.60
CA ASN A 251 -16.31 -12.82 -12.88
C ASN A 251 -16.37 -12.38 -11.41
N ILE A 252 -16.32 -11.08 -11.14
CA ILE A 252 -16.49 -10.52 -9.78
C ILE A 252 -17.96 -10.25 -9.47
N ASN A 253 -18.26 -9.71 -8.28
CA ASN A 253 -19.62 -9.27 -7.98
C ASN A 253 -20.10 -8.24 -9.03
N PRO A 254 -21.28 -8.41 -9.66
CA PRO A 254 -21.77 -7.49 -10.68
C PRO A 254 -22.12 -6.09 -10.14
N GLN A 255 -22.21 -5.92 -8.82
CA GLN A 255 -22.39 -4.63 -8.15
C GLN A 255 -21.06 -4.05 -7.64
N ALA A 256 -19.92 -4.68 -7.95
CA ALA A 256 -18.62 -4.20 -7.53
C ALA A 256 -18.34 -2.80 -8.08
N ASP A 257 -17.74 -1.96 -7.24
CA ASP A 257 -17.20 -0.68 -7.67
C ASP A 257 -15.87 -0.92 -8.39
N ILE A 258 -15.76 -0.46 -9.64
CA ILE A 258 -14.56 -0.58 -10.45
C ILE A 258 -13.98 0.82 -10.65
N GLY A 259 -12.90 1.11 -9.94
CA GLY A 259 -12.18 2.38 -10.01
C GLY A 259 -10.94 2.29 -10.88
N PHE A 260 -10.55 3.43 -11.46
CA PHE A 260 -9.27 3.59 -12.13
C PHE A 260 -8.48 4.68 -11.41
N LEU A 261 -7.22 4.38 -11.09
CA LEU A 261 -6.31 5.43 -10.67
C LEU A 261 -6.05 6.39 -11.83
N PRO A 262 -5.97 7.69 -11.56
CA PRO A 262 -5.61 8.66 -12.59
C PRO A 262 -4.16 8.43 -13.06
N SER A 263 -3.85 8.85 -14.27
CA SER A 263 -2.49 8.85 -14.82
C SER A 263 -2.02 10.27 -15.12
N ILE A 264 -0.70 10.46 -15.11
CA ILE A 264 -0.07 11.74 -15.42
C ILE A 264 0.26 11.76 -16.90
N GLY A 265 -0.39 12.64 -17.67
CA GLY A 265 -0.09 12.82 -19.09
C GLY A 265 -0.08 11.53 -19.93
N LYS A 266 0.58 11.56 -21.09
CA LYS A 266 0.77 10.38 -21.94
C LYS A 266 1.96 9.57 -21.46
N GLY A 267 1.70 8.44 -20.82
CA GLY A 267 2.75 7.49 -20.39
C GLY A 267 3.13 7.56 -18.91
N GLY A 268 2.45 8.39 -18.10
CA GLY A 268 2.65 8.39 -16.66
C GLY A 268 2.08 7.16 -15.99
N ASP A 269 2.80 6.68 -14.99
CA ASP A 269 2.41 5.51 -14.20
C ASP A 269 1.52 5.91 -13.03
N SER A 270 0.29 5.43 -13.05
CA SER A 270 -0.70 5.66 -11.97
C SER A 270 -0.32 5.01 -10.64
N THR A 271 0.55 3.99 -10.64
CA THR A 271 1.09 3.40 -9.40
C THR A 271 2.12 4.32 -8.74
N LEU A 272 2.79 5.19 -9.51
CA LEU A 272 3.64 6.25 -8.96
C LEU A 272 2.78 7.29 -8.22
N ILE A 273 1.63 7.66 -8.78
CA ILE A 273 0.67 8.54 -8.12
C ILE A 273 0.20 7.95 -6.78
N ALA A 274 -0.14 6.66 -6.76
CA ALA A 274 -0.50 5.97 -5.52
C ALA A 274 0.63 6.03 -4.47
N SER A 275 1.89 5.93 -4.90
CA SER A 275 3.05 6.09 -4.01
C SER A 275 3.16 7.53 -3.49
N LEU A 276 2.97 8.53 -4.36
CA LEU A 276 3.03 9.95 -4.00
C LEU A 276 1.90 10.36 -3.04
N SER A 277 0.71 9.75 -3.15
CA SER A 277 -0.41 10.03 -2.23
C SER A 277 -0.15 9.53 -0.81
N CYS A 278 0.89 8.72 -0.59
CA CYS A 278 1.33 8.32 0.75
C CYS A 278 2.25 9.33 1.43
N ILE A 279 2.86 10.23 0.66
CA ILE A 279 3.77 11.25 1.19
C ILE A 279 2.95 12.30 1.95
N PRO A 280 3.37 12.79 3.14
CA PRO A 280 2.66 13.86 3.84
C PRO A 280 2.40 15.07 2.95
N ASP A 281 1.18 15.61 3.02
CA ASP A 281 0.83 16.84 2.32
C ASP A 281 1.32 18.05 3.12
N ASP A 282 2.60 18.38 2.92
CA ASP A 282 3.22 19.55 3.52
C ASP A 282 4.09 20.30 2.50
N SER A 283 4.48 21.51 2.87
CA SER A 283 5.28 22.41 2.04
C SER A 283 6.77 22.02 1.94
N GLY A 284 7.10 20.77 2.24
CA GLY A 284 8.45 20.26 2.12
C GLY A 284 8.72 19.74 0.73
N LEU A 285 9.68 20.35 0.02
CA LEU A 285 10.20 19.83 -1.24
C LEU A 285 10.85 18.46 -1.01
N ARG A 286 10.45 17.46 -1.79
CA ARG A 286 10.94 16.09 -1.68
C ARG A 286 11.34 15.53 -3.02
N LEU A 287 12.38 14.69 -2.98
CA LEU A 287 12.81 13.88 -4.11
C LEU A 287 12.44 12.42 -3.83
N LEU A 288 11.53 11.87 -4.63
CA LEU A 288 11.21 10.44 -4.62
C LEU A 288 11.92 9.75 -5.78
N LEU A 289 12.63 8.66 -5.47
CA LEU A 289 13.23 7.75 -6.43
C LEU A 289 12.56 6.39 -6.29
N ARG A 290 11.74 6.05 -7.29
CA ARG A 290 11.06 4.76 -7.35
C ARG A 290 11.82 3.80 -8.24
N HIS A 291 12.33 2.74 -7.65
CA HIS A 291 12.94 1.64 -8.38
C HIS A 291 11.87 0.68 -8.93
N HIS A 292 11.88 0.43 -10.23
CA HIS A 292 11.07 -0.62 -10.85
C HIS A 292 11.89 -1.39 -11.90
N ARG A 293 11.83 -2.73 -11.85
CA ARG A 293 12.54 -3.67 -12.74
C ARG A 293 14.03 -3.30 -12.99
N ASN A 294 14.28 -2.51 -14.03
CA ASN A 294 15.60 -2.13 -14.55
C ASN A 294 15.82 -0.62 -14.60
N SER A 295 14.91 0.19 -14.05
CA SER A 295 14.99 1.64 -14.08
C SER A 295 14.47 2.30 -12.81
N PHE A 296 14.74 3.59 -12.68
CA PHE A 296 14.19 4.46 -11.67
C PHE A 296 13.23 5.44 -12.32
N ASP A 297 12.10 5.69 -11.69
CA ASP A 297 11.36 6.92 -11.90
C ASP A 297 11.75 7.93 -10.85
N LEU A 298 11.67 9.19 -11.24
CA LEU A 298 11.94 10.30 -10.36
C LEU A 298 10.68 11.16 -10.23
N ALA A 299 10.37 11.59 -9.01
CA ALA A 299 9.43 12.67 -8.74
C ALA A 299 10.06 13.72 -7.80
N LEU A 300 9.98 14.99 -8.17
CA LEU A 300 10.45 16.13 -7.37
C LEU A 300 9.30 17.11 -7.16
N GLY A 301 8.92 17.40 -5.93
CA GLY A 301 7.77 18.27 -5.67
C GLY A 301 7.36 18.43 -4.22
N GLU A 302 6.25 19.16 -4.03
CA GLU A 302 5.63 19.50 -2.74
C GLU A 302 4.11 19.73 -2.94
N ASN A 303 3.31 19.72 -1.87
CA ASN A 303 1.87 20.06 -1.88
C ASN A 303 1.08 19.47 -3.07
N SER A 304 1.22 18.15 -3.30
CA SER A 304 0.56 17.44 -4.40
C SER A 304 0.93 17.89 -5.82
N SER A 305 1.94 18.75 -6.01
CA SER A 305 2.50 19.11 -7.33
C SER A 305 3.90 18.52 -7.49
N TYR A 306 4.06 17.63 -8.46
CA TYR A 306 5.33 16.96 -8.73
C TYR A 306 5.77 17.11 -10.18
N LEU A 307 7.06 17.27 -10.35
CA LEU A 307 7.73 17.10 -11.62
C LEU A 307 8.27 15.68 -11.72
N ILE A 308 7.83 14.97 -12.74
CA ILE A 308 8.03 13.53 -12.85
C ILE A 308 8.80 13.20 -14.12
N GLN A 309 9.80 12.34 -13.97
CA GLN A 309 10.57 11.81 -15.09
C GLN A 309 10.56 10.28 -15.00
N PRO A 310 9.66 9.61 -15.75
CA PRO A 310 9.64 8.15 -15.83
C PRO A 310 10.91 7.63 -16.52
N GLY A 311 11.39 6.45 -16.10
CA GLY A 311 12.57 5.81 -16.71
C GLY A 311 13.85 6.66 -16.63
N PHE A 312 13.94 7.53 -15.62
CA PHE A 312 15.02 8.46 -15.35
C PHE A 312 16.42 7.85 -15.50
N CYS A 313 16.67 6.71 -14.85
CA CYS A 313 17.98 6.09 -14.83
C CYS A 313 17.84 4.57 -14.91
N SER A 314 18.69 3.89 -15.69
CA SER A 314 18.76 2.44 -15.64
C SER A 314 19.58 1.95 -14.44
N ARG A 315 19.27 0.74 -13.96
CA ARG A 315 20.02 0.08 -12.86
C ARG A 315 21.50 -0.10 -13.18
N THR A 316 21.84 -0.30 -14.45
CA THR A 316 23.24 -0.45 -14.91
C THR A 316 23.98 0.88 -15.03
N SER A 317 23.29 2.00 -14.90
CA SER A 317 23.84 3.34 -15.09
C SER A 317 23.63 4.25 -13.87
N ILE A 318 23.70 3.71 -12.64
CA ILE A 318 23.55 4.49 -11.39
C ILE A 318 24.50 5.68 -11.34
N ASP A 319 25.69 5.60 -11.95
CA ASP A 319 26.62 6.73 -12.05
C ASP A 319 26.05 7.93 -12.81
N SER A 320 25.06 7.71 -13.69
CA SER A 320 24.33 8.77 -14.40
C SER A 320 23.21 9.41 -13.58
N LEU A 321 22.80 8.80 -12.45
CA LEU A 321 21.74 9.32 -11.60
C LEU A 321 22.07 10.74 -11.12
N LEU A 322 23.31 10.94 -10.69
CA LEU A 322 23.75 12.20 -10.08
C LEU A 322 23.76 13.38 -11.07
N PRO A 323 24.39 13.28 -12.25
CA PRO A 323 24.28 14.31 -13.29
C PRO A 323 22.84 14.65 -13.65
N GLN A 324 21.97 13.64 -13.75
CA GLN A 324 20.58 13.85 -14.12
C GLN A 324 19.80 14.56 -13.01
N CYS A 325 20.03 14.22 -11.73
CA CYS A 325 19.39 14.93 -10.61
C CYS A 325 19.80 16.40 -10.62
N LEU A 326 21.09 16.70 -10.82
CA LEU A 326 21.57 18.09 -10.91
C LEU A 326 20.96 18.85 -12.10
N GLN A 327 20.76 18.19 -13.24
CA GLN A 327 20.05 18.80 -14.37
C GLN A 327 18.59 19.11 -14.04
N LEU A 328 17.94 18.25 -13.27
CA LEU A 328 16.57 18.47 -12.82
C LEU A 328 16.44 19.68 -11.89
N PHE A 329 17.31 19.79 -10.87
CA PHE A 329 17.36 20.95 -9.98
C PHE A 329 17.54 22.25 -10.78
N LYS A 330 18.44 22.24 -11.77
CA LYS A 330 18.63 23.37 -12.70
C LYS A 330 17.37 23.69 -13.52
N LYS A 331 16.70 22.69 -14.08
CA LYS A 331 15.47 22.88 -14.88
C LYS A 331 14.32 23.43 -14.05
N THR A 332 14.24 23.07 -12.78
CA THR A 332 13.18 23.48 -11.85
C THR A 332 13.49 24.76 -11.11
N ASN A 333 14.70 25.30 -11.24
CA ASN A 333 15.17 26.42 -10.44
C ASN A 333 15.04 26.14 -8.93
N THR A 334 15.30 24.90 -8.52
CA THR A 334 15.33 24.47 -7.11
C THR A 334 16.75 24.11 -6.72
N CYS A 335 17.09 24.32 -5.44
CA CYS A 335 18.38 23.92 -4.91
C CYS A 335 18.26 22.57 -4.20
N PRO A 336 19.24 21.66 -4.35
CA PRO A 336 19.32 20.44 -3.56
C PRO A 336 19.11 20.69 -2.06
N GLU A 337 19.68 21.76 -1.51
CA GLU A 337 19.63 22.16 -0.10
C GLU A 337 18.21 22.47 0.40
N ASP A 338 17.27 22.76 -0.50
CA ASP A 338 15.86 23.01 -0.16
C ASP A 338 15.08 21.71 0.09
N LEU A 339 15.66 20.54 -0.23
CA LEU A 339 15.01 19.25 -0.01
C LEU A 339 14.85 18.97 1.49
N LYS A 340 13.61 18.68 1.88
CA LYS A 340 13.27 18.15 3.20
C LYS A 340 13.72 16.70 3.37
N SER A 341 13.51 15.86 2.36
CA SER A 341 13.95 14.47 2.37
C SER A 341 14.09 13.87 0.97
N ILE A 342 14.86 12.77 0.90
CA ILE A 342 14.95 11.90 -0.27
C ILE A 342 14.29 10.57 0.08
N ILE A 343 13.22 10.23 -0.63
CA ILE A 343 12.44 9.01 -0.42
C ILE A 343 12.87 7.97 -1.47
N LEU A 344 13.33 6.82 -1.00
CA LEU A 344 13.67 5.67 -1.83
C LEU A 344 12.57 4.63 -1.70
N THR A 345 12.00 4.18 -2.83
CA THR A 345 10.91 3.19 -2.83
C THR A 345 11.00 2.22 -4.00
N GLY A 346 10.28 1.09 -3.94
CA GLY A 346 10.32 0.01 -4.92
C GLY A 346 9.69 -1.30 -4.43
N VAL A 347 9.46 -2.24 -5.35
CA VAL A 347 8.62 -3.44 -5.14
C VAL A 347 9.43 -4.76 -5.09
N SER A 348 10.77 -4.73 -5.02
CA SER A 348 11.57 -5.96 -5.14
C SER A 348 11.75 -6.75 -3.84
N GLU A 349 12.13 -8.02 -3.97
CA GLU A 349 12.71 -8.83 -2.89
C GLU A 349 13.91 -8.10 -2.25
N ILE A 350 13.95 -8.12 -0.91
CA ILE A 350 14.72 -7.21 -0.04
C ILE A 350 16.23 -7.27 -0.25
N SER A 351 16.76 -8.44 -0.62
CA SER A 351 18.20 -8.63 -0.75
C SER A 351 18.80 -7.83 -1.89
N GLU A 352 18.06 -7.62 -2.99
CA GLU A 352 18.53 -6.79 -4.10
C GLU A 352 18.26 -5.30 -3.89
N THR A 353 17.19 -4.96 -3.16
CA THR A 353 16.80 -3.57 -2.95
C THR A 353 17.74 -2.84 -1.99
N ASP A 354 18.21 -3.48 -0.93
CA ASP A 354 19.12 -2.85 0.03
C ASP A 354 20.46 -2.46 -0.63
N GLU A 355 21.03 -3.33 -1.48
CA GLU A 355 22.26 -3.01 -2.23
C GLU A 355 22.06 -1.84 -3.20
N VAL A 356 20.94 -1.84 -3.93
CA VAL A 356 20.60 -0.77 -4.87
C VAL A 356 20.38 0.56 -4.13
N TYR A 357 19.66 0.57 -3.01
CA TYR A 357 19.43 1.80 -2.24
C TYR A 357 20.70 2.31 -1.57
N ARG A 358 21.59 1.43 -1.11
CA ARG A 358 22.91 1.83 -0.61
C ARG A 358 23.77 2.40 -1.72
N ALA A 359 23.75 1.81 -2.92
CA ALA A 359 24.47 2.34 -4.07
C ALA A 359 23.94 3.73 -4.46
N VAL A 360 22.62 3.90 -4.51
CA VAL A 360 21.97 5.19 -4.79
C VAL A 360 22.28 6.22 -3.70
N GLY A 361 22.10 5.88 -2.42
CA GLY A 361 22.41 6.76 -1.30
C GLY A 361 23.89 7.14 -1.25
N GLY A 362 24.79 6.17 -1.50
CA GLY A 362 26.22 6.40 -1.61
C GLY A 362 26.59 7.30 -2.80
N ALA A 363 25.95 7.13 -3.94
CA ALA A 363 26.14 7.99 -5.11
C ALA A 363 25.66 9.43 -4.85
N LEU A 364 24.49 9.60 -4.24
CA LEU A 364 23.93 10.92 -3.92
C LEU A 364 24.78 11.66 -2.88
N ARG A 365 25.25 10.99 -1.82
CA ARG A 365 26.10 11.60 -0.78
C ARG A 365 27.48 12.07 -1.26
N LYS A 366 27.91 11.72 -2.48
CA LYS A 366 29.10 12.31 -3.09
C LYS A 366 28.93 13.83 -3.35
N LEU A 367 27.70 14.34 -3.34
CA LEU A 367 27.45 15.78 -3.39
C LEU A 367 27.44 16.39 -2.00
N PRO A 368 28.15 17.52 -1.78
CA PRO A 368 28.12 18.25 -0.52
C PRO A 368 26.70 18.53 -0.04
N ALA A 369 25.80 18.92 -0.96
CA ALA A 369 24.41 19.24 -0.66
C ALA A 369 23.58 18.07 -0.11
N PHE A 370 23.97 16.83 -0.39
CA PHE A 370 23.28 15.62 0.07
C PHE A 370 24.00 14.90 1.22
N SER A 371 25.17 15.38 1.62
CA SER A 371 26.02 14.72 2.62
C SER A 371 25.34 14.61 3.98
N GLU A 372 24.56 15.62 4.37
CA GLU A 372 23.81 15.69 5.63
C GLU A 372 22.32 15.34 5.48
N MET A 373 21.84 15.03 4.27
CA MET A 373 20.42 14.77 4.04
C MET A 373 19.94 13.44 4.60
N CYS A 374 18.69 13.47 5.05
CA CYS A 374 17.98 12.29 5.51
C CYS A 374 17.45 11.49 4.31
N PHE A 375 17.90 10.24 4.21
CA PHE A 375 17.38 9.26 3.27
C PHE A 375 16.31 8.43 3.96
N GLU A 376 15.12 8.43 3.39
CA GLU A 376 13.95 7.73 3.90
C GLU A 376 13.67 6.53 3.01
N LEU A 377 13.63 5.33 3.58
CA LEU A 377 13.27 4.12 2.86
C LEU A 377 11.80 3.79 3.09
N ALA A 378 11.04 3.82 2.01
CA ALA A 378 9.63 3.50 1.96
C ALA A 378 9.41 2.21 1.17
N MET A 379 9.67 1.07 1.80
CA MET A 379 9.30 -0.23 1.21
C MET A 379 7.79 -0.31 1.09
N ASP A 380 7.30 -0.92 0.01
CA ASP A 380 5.88 -1.18 -0.21
C ASP A 380 5.00 0.09 -0.30
N LEU A 381 5.59 1.27 -0.54
CA LEU A 381 4.85 2.53 -0.68
C LEU A 381 3.78 2.44 -1.77
N GLU A 382 4.07 1.72 -2.85
CA GLU A 382 3.12 1.41 -3.92
C GLU A 382 1.93 0.61 -3.40
N ILE A 383 2.18 -0.50 -2.69
CA ILE A 383 1.13 -1.37 -2.13
C ILE A 383 0.26 -0.59 -1.13
N ILE A 384 0.90 0.21 -0.27
CA ILE A 384 0.22 1.04 0.73
C ILE A 384 -0.61 2.13 0.04
N GLY A 385 -0.08 2.73 -1.04
CA GLY A 385 -0.80 3.68 -1.88
C GLY A 385 -2.03 3.09 -2.53
N LEU A 386 -1.89 1.91 -3.13
CA LEU A 386 -2.99 1.16 -3.74
C LEU A 386 -4.05 0.79 -2.70
N GLN A 387 -3.63 0.29 -1.55
CA GLN A 387 -4.49 -0.02 -0.42
C GLN A 387 -5.28 1.21 0.04
N ARG A 388 -4.60 2.35 0.24
CA ARG A 388 -5.24 3.60 0.65
C ARG A 388 -6.22 4.10 -0.39
N ALA A 389 -5.87 4.07 -1.68
CA ALA A 389 -6.75 4.50 -2.76
C ALA A 389 -7.97 3.58 -2.93
N LEU A 390 -7.80 2.28 -2.67
CA LEU A 390 -8.90 1.32 -2.66
C LEU A 390 -9.86 1.59 -1.49
N LEU A 391 -9.31 1.88 -0.31
CA LEU A 391 -10.08 2.06 0.92
C LEU A 391 -10.63 3.48 1.10
N SER A 392 -9.97 4.53 0.62
CA SER A 392 -10.30 5.93 0.93
C SER A 392 -10.57 6.75 -0.31
N LEU A 393 -11.75 7.36 -0.37
CA LEU A 393 -12.12 8.30 -1.43
C LEU A 393 -11.25 9.56 -1.38
N GLU A 394 -10.89 10.02 -0.18
CA GLU A 394 -9.95 11.15 0.00
C GLU A 394 -8.59 10.85 -0.62
N THR A 395 -8.07 9.64 -0.43
CA THR A 395 -6.81 9.25 -1.09
C THR A 395 -6.98 9.22 -2.61
N LEU A 396 -8.11 8.73 -3.12
CA LEU A 396 -8.37 8.72 -4.56
C LEU A 396 -8.46 10.15 -5.13
N PHE A 397 -9.10 11.08 -4.44
CA PHE A 397 -9.11 12.49 -4.82
C PHE A 397 -7.72 13.09 -4.78
N ARG A 398 -6.94 12.78 -3.75
CA ARG A 398 -5.54 13.21 -3.70
C ARG A 398 -4.72 12.66 -4.86
N CYS A 399 -4.95 11.42 -5.27
CA CYS A 399 -4.33 10.87 -6.48
C CYS A 399 -4.72 11.69 -7.72
N ALA A 400 -5.99 12.12 -7.82
CA ALA A 400 -6.46 12.96 -8.93
C ALA A 400 -5.82 14.35 -8.90
N ASP A 401 -5.75 14.98 -7.73
CA ASP A 401 -5.08 16.27 -7.54
C ASP A 401 -3.60 16.19 -7.92
N ILE A 402 -2.91 15.12 -7.49
CA ILE A 402 -1.52 14.87 -7.90
C ILE A 402 -1.44 14.72 -9.41
N ALA A 403 -2.32 13.95 -10.02
CA ALA A 403 -2.29 13.71 -11.46
C ALA A 403 -2.52 14.98 -12.28
N GLU A 404 -3.42 15.85 -11.83
CA GLU A 404 -3.78 17.11 -12.49
C GLU A 404 -2.68 18.18 -12.33
N ASN A 405 -2.09 18.28 -11.14
CA ASN A 405 -1.12 19.32 -10.81
C ASN A 405 0.33 18.95 -11.12
N SER A 406 0.60 17.69 -11.46
CA SER A 406 1.93 17.19 -11.78
C SER A 406 2.20 17.21 -13.28
N ARG A 407 3.49 17.28 -13.64
CA ARG A 407 3.92 17.34 -15.05
C ARG A 407 5.00 16.31 -15.33
N ILE A 408 4.98 15.77 -16.54
CA ILE A 408 6.06 14.93 -17.07
C ILE A 408 7.09 15.80 -17.77
N LEU A 409 8.37 15.50 -17.55
CA LEU A 409 9.52 16.15 -18.21
C LEU A 409 9.89 15.60 -19.58
#